data_AF-A0A1T5N3M7-F1
#
_entry.id   AF-A0A1T5N3M7-F1
#
_cell.length_a   1.000
_cell.length_b   1.000
_cell.length_c   1.000
_cell.angle_alpha   90.00
_cell.angle_beta   90.00
_cell.angle_gamma   90.00
#
_symmetry.space_group_name_H-M   'P 1'
#
loop_
_entity.id
_entity.type
_entity.pdbx_description
1 polymer ?
#
loop_
_entity_poly.entity_id
_entity_poly.type
_entity_poly.pdbx_seq_one_letter_code
_entity_poly.pdbx_strand_id
1 'polypeptide(L)'
;MKKYHISGKFIILFMAAVMVVGFAIGARPLLSSWWPSLKEQAPVAEEATHFQREDAALLGQIIAIYRRVDTLSVIDMGGSIRISDPAEPTENVNATFNYCRRNAEMYYQLGDNEMIQLKDVCISANRGIEKLFVSPPKEVVAAPQLAVDSIIALWESDSYAINSTHTDNLTTVQLLCERHVTCKELKITYDRSAGKLNSIYMRLTNLEDPLNRKMDREITTVFNKWNEVITDGRRLSLSTYLQKEGAGWKPAAAYSNFRLISTL
;
A
#
# COMPACT_ATOMS: atom_id res chain seq x y z
N MET A 1 7.57 -32.68 3.49
CA MET A 1 7.47 -31.21 3.66
C MET A 1 7.93 -30.55 2.37
N LYS A 2 7.00 -30.15 1.49
CA LYS A 2 7.35 -29.42 0.27
C LYS A 2 7.51 -27.93 0.62
N LYS A 3 8.69 -27.38 0.35
CA LYS A 3 8.97 -25.94 0.46
C LYS A 3 8.20 -25.23 -0.65
N TYR A 4 7.24 -24.38 -0.27
CA TYR A 4 6.57 -23.50 -1.20
C TYR A 4 7.54 -22.40 -1.61
N HIS A 5 8.01 -22.43 -2.85
CA HIS A 5 8.72 -21.31 -3.46
C HIS A 5 7.70 -20.23 -3.82
N ILE A 6 7.54 -19.24 -2.94
CA ILE A 6 6.92 -17.98 -3.31
C ILE A 6 7.87 -17.32 -4.31
N SER A 7 7.46 -17.25 -5.58
CA SER A 7 8.26 -16.65 -6.64
C SER A 7 8.44 -15.15 -6.37
N GLY A 8 9.65 -14.62 -6.57
CA GLY A 8 10.00 -13.21 -6.31
C GLY A 8 9.13 -12.17 -7.03
N LYS A 9 8.33 -12.60 -8.02
CA LYS A 9 7.32 -11.80 -8.74
C LYS A 9 6.20 -11.29 -7.82
N PHE A 10 5.85 -12.05 -6.78
CA PHE A 10 4.79 -11.68 -5.82
C PHE A 10 5.13 -10.45 -4.96
N ILE A 11 6.41 -10.16 -4.76
CA ILE A 11 6.86 -9.14 -3.81
C ILE A 11 6.57 -7.72 -4.32
N ILE A 12 6.53 -7.49 -5.63
CA ILE A 12 6.46 -6.13 -6.20
C ILE A 12 5.02 -5.66 -6.41
N LEU A 13 4.12 -6.55 -6.82
CA LEU A 13 2.68 -6.25 -6.86
C LEU A 13 2.13 -6.10 -5.44
N PHE A 14 2.70 -6.87 -4.50
CA PHE A 14 2.57 -6.63 -3.08
C PHE A 14 3.16 -5.27 -2.70
N MET A 15 4.34 -4.82 -3.17
CA MET A 15 4.86 -3.46 -2.88
C MET A 15 3.95 -2.30 -3.38
N ALA A 16 3.30 -2.43 -4.53
CA ALA A 16 2.34 -1.43 -5.02
C ALA A 16 1.05 -1.40 -4.17
N ALA A 17 0.55 -2.57 -3.77
CA ALA A 17 -0.55 -2.69 -2.81
C ALA A 17 -0.14 -2.29 -1.38
N VAL A 18 1.12 -2.51 -1.00
CA VAL A 18 1.77 -2.19 0.29
C VAL A 18 2.10 -0.70 0.38
N MET A 19 2.27 -0.01 -0.73
CA MET A 19 2.30 1.45 -0.71
C MET A 19 0.94 2.05 -0.29
N VAL A 20 -0.16 1.34 -0.57
CA VAL A 20 -1.52 1.73 -0.15
C VAL A 20 -1.93 1.08 1.20
N VAL A 21 -1.40 -0.11 1.54
CA VAL A 21 -1.85 -0.97 2.66
C VAL A 21 -0.73 -1.42 3.61
N GLY A 22 0.52 -1.36 3.18
CA GLY A 22 1.64 -2.13 3.73
C GLY A 22 2.67 -1.34 4.52
N PHE A 23 2.31 -0.15 4.97
CA PHE A 23 2.83 0.37 6.23
C PHE A 23 2.06 -0.19 7.45
N ALA A 24 1.34 -1.30 7.31
CA ALA A 24 0.68 -1.97 8.42
C ALA A 24 1.52 -3.14 8.97
N ILE A 25 2.54 -2.83 9.79
CA ILE A 25 3.18 -3.82 10.67
C ILE A 25 2.18 -4.37 11.74
N GLY A 26 0.92 -3.89 11.74
CA GLY A 26 -0.19 -4.37 12.57
C GLY A 26 -1.35 -5.09 11.86
N ALA A 27 -1.42 -5.15 10.52
CA ALA A 27 -2.57 -5.74 9.80
C ALA A 27 -2.40 -7.22 9.40
N ARG A 28 -1.51 -7.96 10.09
CA ARG A 28 -1.34 -9.40 9.86
C ARG A 28 -2.65 -10.21 9.89
N PRO A 29 -3.61 -9.98 10.80
CA PRO A 29 -4.81 -10.82 10.83
C PRO A 29 -5.83 -10.50 9.73
N LEU A 30 -5.77 -9.31 9.11
CA LEU A 30 -6.66 -8.96 7.97
C LEU A 30 -6.12 -9.51 6.64
N LEU A 31 -4.81 -9.49 6.43
CA LEU A 31 -4.18 -9.99 5.20
C LEU A 31 -4.07 -11.52 5.14
N SER A 32 -3.99 -12.21 6.27
CA SER A 32 -3.89 -13.68 6.28
C SER A 32 -5.20 -14.39 5.94
N SER A 33 -6.36 -13.74 6.15
CA SER A 33 -7.67 -14.25 5.71
C SER A 33 -7.97 -13.90 4.26
N TRP A 34 -7.24 -12.97 3.63
CA TRP A 34 -7.43 -12.54 2.23
C TRP A 34 -6.81 -13.48 1.19
N TRP A 35 -6.11 -14.54 1.61
CA TRP A 35 -5.53 -15.53 0.69
C TRP A 35 -6.03 -16.93 1.01
N PRO A 36 -7.05 -17.43 0.28
CA PRO A 36 -7.38 -18.84 0.34
C PRO A 36 -6.24 -19.66 -0.28
N SER A 37 -6.07 -20.87 0.23
CA SER A 37 -5.16 -21.87 -0.33
C SER A 37 -5.52 -22.10 -1.80
N LEU A 38 -4.63 -21.73 -2.72
CA LEU A 38 -4.77 -22.01 -4.15
C LEU A 38 -5.00 -23.52 -4.34
N LYS A 39 -6.20 -23.91 -4.78
CA LYS A 39 -6.40 -25.25 -5.33
C LYS A 39 -5.68 -25.28 -6.67
N GLU A 40 -4.76 -26.23 -6.81
CA GLU A 40 -4.00 -26.45 -8.03
C GLU A 40 -4.96 -26.73 -9.19
N GLN A 41 -5.09 -25.78 -10.11
CA GLN A 41 -5.86 -25.94 -11.35
C GLN A 41 -4.92 -26.36 -12.48
N ALA A 42 -5.46 -27.11 -13.45
CA ALA A 42 -4.72 -27.58 -14.61
C ALA A 42 -4.08 -26.40 -15.38
N PRO A 43 -2.89 -26.59 -15.98
CA PRO A 43 -2.20 -25.53 -16.69
C PRO A 43 -3.04 -25.05 -17.88
N VAL A 44 -3.46 -23.78 -17.82
CA VAL A 44 -4.05 -23.06 -18.94
C VAL A 44 -2.91 -22.66 -19.88
N ALA A 45 -3.16 -22.70 -21.20
CA ALA A 45 -2.21 -22.28 -22.21
C ALA A 45 -1.67 -20.87 -21.89
N GLU A 46 -0.34 -20.76 -21.83
CA GLU A 46 0.39 -19.53 -21.51
C GLU A 46 0.06 -18.47 -22.56
N GLU A 47 -0.53 -17.34 -22.14
CA GLU A 47 -0.72 -16.20 -23.05
C GLU A 47 0.66 -15.70 -23.49
N ALA A 48 0.83 -15.49 -24.79
CA ALA A 48 2.08 -15.00 -25.35
C ALA A 48 2.50 -13.71 -24.62
N THR A 49 3.78 -13.60 -24.28
CA THR A 49 4.32 -12.41 -23.64
C THR A 49 4.13 -11.20 -24.56
N HIS A 50 3.48 -10.16 -24.03
CA HIS A 50 3.15 -8.95 -24.79
C HIS A 50 4.22 -7.85 -24.67
N PHE A 51 5.26 -8.09 -23.88
CA PHE A 51 6.27 -7.09 -23.54
C PHE A 51 7.07 -6.61 -24.75
N GLN A 52 7.11 -5.30 -24.96
CA GLN A 52 7.90 -4.61 -25.97
C GLN A 52 9.02 -3.79 -25.34
N ARG A 53 10.05 -3.46 -26.12
CA ARG A 53 11.19 -2.66 -25.64
C ARG A 53 10.76 -1.27 -25.12
N GLU A 54 9.69 -0.72 -25.68
CA GLU A 54 9.13 0.58 -25.27
C GLU A 54 8.47 0.51 -23.88
N ASP A 55 7.97 -0.67 -23.48
CA ASP A 55 7.35 -0.90 -22.18
C ASP A 55 8.35 -0.76 -21.02
N ALA A 56 9.61 -1.12 -21.26
CA ALA A 56 10.70 -0.94 -20.30
C ALA A 56 10.85 0.53 -19.88
N ALA A 57 10.65 1.47 -20.80
CA ALA A 57 10.73 2.90 -20.50
C ALA A 57 9.55 3.36 -19.63
N LEU A 58 8.34 2.87 -19.89
CA LEU A 58 7.15 3.17 -19.09
C LEU A 58 7.25 2.60 -17.67
N LEU A 59 7.71 1.35 -17.53
CA LEU A 59 8.00 0.74 -16.23
C LEU A 59 9.10 1.51 -15.49
N GLY A 60 10.15 1.91 -16.20
CA GLY A 60 11.22 2.75 -15.65
C GLY A 60 10.70 4.04 -15.03
N GLN A 61 9.72 4.70 -15.67
CA GLN A 61 9.08 5.91 -15.12
C GLN A 61 8.30 5.62 -13.83
N ILE A 62 7.52 4.53 -13.79
CA ILE A 62 6.81 4.11 -12.56
C ILE A 62 7.80 3.84 -11.42
N ILE A 63 8.86 3.08 -11.70
CA ILE A 63 9.89 2.74 -10.72
C ILE A 63 10.59 4.00 -10.21
N ALA A 64 10.83 4.98 -11.08
CA ALA A 64 11.43 6.26 -10.70
C ALA A 64 10.54 7.06 -9.73
N ILE A 65 9.22 7.08 -9.96
CA ILE A 65 8.26 7.72 -9.04
C ILE A 65 8.31 7.05 -7.67
N TYR A 66 8.27 5.71 -7.63
CA TYR A 66 8.37 4.96 -6.38
C TYR A 66 9.64 5.28 -5.61
N ARG A 67 10.79 5.16 -6.28
CA ARG A 67 12.09 5.40 -5.65
C ARG A 67 12.25 6.83 -5.16
N ARG A 68 11.67 7.81 -5.87
CA ARG A 68 11.64 9.19 -5.40
C ARG A 68 10.89 9.31 -4.09
N VAL A 69 9.71 8.70 -3.96
CA VAL A 69 8.96 8.70 -2.70
C VAL A 69 9.80 8.10 -1.57
N ASP A 70 10.51 7.02 -1.85
CA ASP A 70 11.38 6.37 -0.86
C ASP A 70 12.57 7.23 -0.42
N THR A 71 13.11 8.09 -1.28
CA THR A 71 14.26 8.95 -0.94
C THR A 71 13.88 10.23 -0.18
N LEU A 72 12.60 10.59 -0.12
CA LEU A 72 12.15 11.81 0.58
C LEU A 72 12.35 11.70 2.10
N SER A 73 13.16 12.58 2.68
CA SER A 73 13.26 12.67 4.14
C SER A 73 11.97 13.17 4.80
N VAL A 74 11.14 13.92 4.05
CA VAL A 74 9.86 14.47 4.51
C VAL A 74 8.79 14.23 3.45
N ILE A 75 7.66 13.66 3.85
CA ILE A 75 6.48 13.56 3.01
C ILE A 75 5.20 13.59 3.87
N ASP A 76 4.18 14.31 3.42
CA ASP A 76 2.83 14.31 3.94
C ASP A 76 1.86 14.14 2.78
N MET A 77 1.27 12.96 2.68
CA MET A 77 0.32 12.60 1.62
C MET A 77 -0.99 12.10 2.21
N GLY A 78 -2.06 12.24 1.46
CA GLY A 78 -3.39 11.83 1.90
C GLY A 78 -4.36 11.75 0.74
N GLY A 79 -5.49 11.10 1.01
CA GLY A 79 -6.42 10.75 -0.04
C GLY A 79 -7.56 9.89 0.43
N SER A 80 -8.18 9.22 -0.55
CA SER A 80 -9.27 8.27 -0.34
C SER A 80 -8.96 6.94 -1.03
N ILE A 81 -9.37 5.85 -0.39
CA ILE A 81 -9.33 4.51 -0.93
C ILE A 81 -10.78 4.00 -1.01
N ARG A 82 -11.14 3.47 -2.17
CA ARG A 82 -12.38 2.76 -2.41
C ARG A 82 -12.05 1.33 -2.79
N ILE A 83 -12.63 0.37 -2.09
CA ILE A 83 -12.58 -1.05 -2.40
C ILE A 83 -14.00 -1.49 -2.72
N SER A 84 -14.20 -2.07 -3.90
CA SER A 84 -15.45 -2.69 -4.31
C SER A 84 -15.20 -4.17 -4.53
N ASP A 85 -15.85 -5.01 -3.76
CA ASP A 85 -15.89 -6.45 -3.96
C ASP A 85 -17.32 -6.89 -4.28
N PRO A 86 -17.64 -7.16 -5.56
CA PRO A 86 -18.95 -7.65 -5.94
C PRO A 86 -19.28 -9.06 -5.39
N ALA A 87 -18.26 -9.88 -5.11
CA ALA A 87 -18.44 -11.20 -4.51
C ALA A 87 -18.80 -11.11 -3.03
N GLU A 88 -18.25 -10.11 -2.34
CA GLU A 88 -18.50 -9.85 -0.93
C GLU A 88 -18.80 -8.36 -0.65
N PRO A 89 -20.00 -7.85 -1.01
CA PRO A 89 -20.30 -6.41 -0.90
C PRO A 89 -20.23 -5.84 0.53
N THR A 90 -20.33 -6.69 1.55
CA THR A 90 -20.13 -6.31 2.96
C THR A 90 -18.69 -5.92 3.28
N GLU A 91 -17.73 -6.33 2.45
CA GLU A 91 -16.33 -5.94 2.54
C GLU A 91 -16.00 -4.65 1.78
N ASN A 92 -16.99 -3.98 1.18
CA ASN A 92 -16.76 -2.71 0.49
C ASN A 92 -16.21 -1.66 1.47
N VAL A 93 -15.08 -1.06 1.10
CA VAL A 93 -14.42 -0.03 1.91
C VAL A 93 -14.50 1.30 1.18
N ASN A 94 -14.88 2.34 1.92
CA ASN A 94 -14.63 3.71 1.52
C ASN A 94 -14.01 4.44 2.70
N ALA A 95 -12.72 4.76 2.60
CA ALA A 95 -11.96 5.31 3.70
C ALA A 95 -11.03 6.42 3.21
N THR A 96 -10.80 7.40 4.07
CA THR A 96 -9.71 8.35 3.88
C THR A 96 -8.43 7.80 4.49
N PHE A 97 -7.30 8.14 3.89
CA PHE A 97 -5.99 7.85 4.47
C PHE A 97 -5.16 9.12 4.62
N ASN A 98 -4.27 9.09 5.60
CA ASN A 98 -3.23 10.08 5.80
C ASN A 98 -1.91 9.34 6.05
N TYR A 99 -0.84 9.82 5.45
CA TYR A 99 0.51 9.34 5.67
C TYR A 99 1.45 10.51 5.86
N CYS A 100 2.31 10.43 6.86
CA CYS A 100 3.31 11.44 7.13
C CYS A 100 4.60 10.74 7.55
N ARG A 101 5.73 11.06 6.91
CA ARG A 101 7.05 10.59 7.29
C ARG A 101 7.98 11.79 7.45
N ARG A 102 8.78 11.76 8.52
CA ARG A 102 9.91 12.66 8.73
C ARG A 102 11.08 11.86 9.27
N ASN A 103 12.08 11.64 8.43
CA ASN A 103 13.20 10.74 8.68
C ASN A 103 12.69 9.34 9.07
N ALA A 104 13.06 8.86 10.26
CA ALA A 104 12.64 7.57 10.80
C ALA A 104 11.27 7.60 11.50
N GLU A 105 10.67 8.79 11.69
CA GLU A 105 9.34 8.92 12.30
C GLU A 105 8.26 8.84 11.22
N MET A 106 7.18 8.12 11.51
CA MET A 106 6.06 7.97 10.59
C MET A 106 4.72 7.95 11.30
N TYR A 107 3.70 8.44 10.59
CA TYR A 107 2.30 8.40 10.93
C TYR A 107 1.53 7.84 9.75
N TYR A 108 0.62 6.92 10.02
CA TYR A 108 -0.31 6.40 9.04
C TYR A 108 -1.71 6.33 9.66
N GLN A 109 -2.72 6.74 8.91
CA GLN A 109 -4.11 6.59 9.26
C GLN A 109 -4.87 6.00 8.08
N LEU A 110 -5.72 5.02 8.35
CA LEU A 110 -6.73 4.52 7.44
C LEU A 110 -8.06 4.39 8.17
N GLY A 111 -9.01 5.26 7.83
CA GLY A 111 -10.26 5.39 8.58
C GLY A 111 -10.00 5.64 10.07
N ASP A 112 -10.51 4.74 10.90
CA ASP A 112 -10.41 4.79 12.36
C ASP A 112 -9.13 4.18 12.94
N ASN A 113 -8.25 3.64 12.09
CA ASN A 113 -6.99 3.05 12.52
C ASN A 113 -5.85 4.02 12.30
N GLU A 114 -5.03 4.23 13.33
CA GLU A 114 -3.83 5.06 13.30
C GLU A 114 -2.63 4.23 13.76
N MET A 115 -1.48 4.42 13.11
CA MET A 115 -0.21 3.82 13.48
C MET A 115 0.87 4.90 13.46
N ILE A 116 1.65 4.98 14.53
CA ILE A 116 2.66 6.00 14.74
C ILE A 116 3.95 5.31 15.17
N GLN A 117 5.03 5.56 14.44
CA GLN A 117 6.37 5.17 14.83
C GLN A 117 7.13 6.44 15.17
N LEU A 118 7.53 6.56 16.42
CA LEU A 118 8.43 7.59 16.90
C LEU A 118 9.78 6.95 17.22
N LYS A 119 10.78 7.78 17.52
CA LYS A 119 12.13 7.29 17.88
C LYS A 119 12.12 6.26 19.01
N ASP A 120 11.34 6.51 20.05
CA ASP A 120 11.39 5.75 21.30
C ASP A 120 10.14 4.88 21.55
N VAL A 121 9.15 4.91 20.64
CA VAL A 121 7.88 4.23 20.86
C VAL A 121 7.13 3.96 19.55
N CYS A 122 6.42 2.85 19.49
CA CYS A 122 5.43 2.55 18.48
C CYS A 122 4.03 2.61 19.11
N ILE A 123 3.11 3.32 18.47
CA ILE A 123 1.74 3.52 18.94
C ILE A 123 0.78 3.05 17.86
N SER A 124 -0.26 2.30 18.24
CA SER A 124 -1.39 1.98 17.37
C SER A 124 -2.67 2.37 18.08
N ALA A 125 -3.50 3.18 17.43
CA ALA A 125 -4.80 3.59 17.94
C ALA A 125 -5.90 3.06 17.04
N ASN A 126 -6.95 2.48 17.62
CA ASN A 126 -8.16 2.12 16.90
C ASN A 126 -9.34 2.83 17.55
N ARG A 127 -9.95 3.77 16.81
CA ARG A 127 -11.08 4.57 17.29
C ARG A 127 -12.37 3.76 17.41
N GLY A 128 -12.55 2.76 16.55
CA GLY A 128 -13.75 1.90 16.57
C GLY A 128 -13.89 1.01 17.80
N ILE A 129 -12.77 0.66 18.45
CA ILE A 129 -12.77 -0.13 19.70
C ILE A 129 -12.17 0.62 20.90
N GLU A 130 -11.86 1.91 20.73
CA GLU A 130 -11.29 2.79 21.75
C GLU A 130 -10.06 2.18 22.47
N LYS A 131 -9.12 1.64 21.70
CA LYS A 131 -7.87 1.07 22.24
C LYS A 131 -6.64 1.77 21.72
N LEU A 132 -5.70 2.01 22.63
CA LEU A 132 -4.39 2.57 22.35
C LEU A 132 -3.32 1.55 22.76
N PHE A 133 -2.62 0.98 21.80
CA PHE A 133 -1.54 0.04 22.00
C PHE A 133 -0.20 0.76 21.92
N VAL A 134 0.68 0.50 22.88
CA VAL A 134 1.97 1.16 22.98
C VAL A 134 3.05 0.11 23.21
N SER A 135 4.09 0.13 22.38
CA SER A 135 5.22 -0.80 22.48
C SER A 135 6.55 -0.07 22.29
N PRO A 136 7.68 -0.69 22.67
CA PRO A 136 9.01 -0.23 22.26
C PRO A 136 9.10 -0.04 20.73
N PRO A 137 10.04 0.80 20.25
CA PRO A 137 10.19 1.04 18.83
C PRO A 137 10.61 -0.26 18.15
N LYS A 138 10.04 -0.52 16.97
CA LYS A 138 10.48 -1.62 16.11
C LYS A 138 11.47 -1.07 15.11
N GLU A 139 12.54 -1.83 14.85
CA GLU A 139 13.46 -1.49 13.77
C GLU A 139 12.70 -1.55 12.45
N VAL A 140 12.62 -0.41 11.76
CA VAL A 140 12.08 -0.35 10.40
C VAL A 140 13.23 -0.72 9.48
N VAL A 141 13.36 -2.01 9.17
CA VAL A 141 14.29 -2.47 8.15
C VAL A 141 13.74 -2.05 6.80
N ALA A 142 14.44 -1.13 6.12
CA ALA A 142 14.10 -0.78 4.75
C ALA A 142 14.20 -2.03 3.88
N ALA A 143 13.17 -2.29 3.07
CA ALA A 143 13.23 -3.39 2.12
C ALA A 143 14.41 -3.16 1.16
N PRO A 144 15.22 -4.19 0.87
CA PRO A 144 16.30 -4.07 -0.09
C PRO A 144 15.73 -3.61 -1.44
N GLN A 145 16.27 -2.51 -1.95
CA GLN A 145 15.88 -1.96 -3.25
C GLN A 145 16.45 -2.84 -4.35
N LEU A 146 15.57 -3.51 -5.12
CA LEU A 146 16.00 -4.27 -6.30
C LEU A 146 16.49 -3.29 -7.38
N ALA A 147 17.50 -3.72 -8.16
CA ALA A 147 17.94 -2.98 -9.34
C ALA A 147 16.78 -2.81 -10.34
N VAL A 148 16.73 -1.68 -11.05
CA VAL A 148 15.62 -1.37 -11.98
C VAL A 148 15.49 -2.47 -13.01
N ASP A 149 16.61 -2.92 -13.58
CA ASP A 149 16.64 -3.96 -14.60
C ASP A 149 16.10 -5.29 -14.06
N SER A 150 16.36 -5.61 -12.79
CA SER A 150 15.78 -6.80 -12.15
C SER A 150 14.28 -6.66 -11.96
N ILE A 151 13.77 -5.46 -11.69
CA ILE A 151 12.34 -5.21 -11.61
C ILE A 151 11.72 -5.36 -13.01
N ILE A 152 12.31 -4.73 -14.03
CA ILE A 152 11.84 -4.80 -15.43
C ILE A 152 11.83 -6.25 -15.92
N ALA A 153 12.89 -7.02 -15.68
CA ALA A 153 12.98 -8.43 -16.09
C ALA A 153 11.87 -9.31 -15.46
N LEU A 154 11.36 -8.95 -14.28
CA LEU A 154 10.21 -9.66 -13.70
C LEU A 154 8.94 -9.44 -14.53
N TRP A 155 8.78 -8.25 -15.12
CA TRP A 155 7.64 -7.90 -15.98
C TRP A 155 7.80 -8.42 -17.42
N GLU A 156 9.03 -8.59 -17.92
CA GLU A 156 9.28 -9.18 -19.25
C GLU A 156 8.69 -10.60 -19.39
N SER A 157 8.67 -11.32 -18.28
CA SER A 157 8.14 -12.69 -18.19
C SER A 157 6.69 -12.72 -17.67
N ASP A 158 6.00 -11.60 -17.74
CA ASP A 158 4.59 -11.44 -17.41
C ASP A 158 3.79 -11.06 -18.67
N SER A 159 2.51 -11.40 -18.71
CA SER A 159 1.69 -11.28 -19.91
C SER A 159 0.93 -9.95 -19.99
N TYR A 160 1.33 -8.93 -19.22
CA TYR A 160 0.70 -7.62 -19.27
C TYR A 160 1.00 -6.89 -20.58
N ALA A 161 -0.05 -6.39 -21.22
CA ALA A 161 0.06 -5.31 -22.18
C ALA A 161 0.23 -3.99 -21.40
N ILE A 162 1.24 -3.20 -21.74
CA ILE A 162 1.52 -1.92 -21.10
C ILE A 162 1.16 -0.79 -22.07
N ASN A 163 0.29 0.11 -21.62
CA ASN A 163 -0.13 1.27 -22.40
C ASN A 163 0.05 2.54 -21.58
N SER A 164 0.24 3.66 -22.26
CA SER A 164 0.23 4.97 -21.62
C SER A 164 -0.74 5.91 -22.30
N THR A 165 -1.38 6.76 -21.52
CA THR A 165 -2.22 7.85 -22.01
C THR A 165 -1.79 9.15 -21.35
N HIS A 166 -1.85 10.24 -22.10
CA HIS A 166 -1.48 11.57 -21.63
C HIS A 166 -2.67 12.50 -21.81
N THR A 167 -3.13 13.11 -20.72
CA THR A 167 -4.20 14.10 -20.73
C THR A 167 -3.75 15.28 -19.87
N ASP A 168 -3.68 16.47 -20.47
CA ASP A 168 -3.14 17.67 -19.83
C ASP A 168 -1.76 17.41 -19.19
N ASN A 169 -1.63 17.62 -17.87
CA ASN A 169 -0.39 17.37 -17.13
C ASN A 169 -0.28 15.94 -16.57
N LEU A 170 -1.28 15.09 -16.79
CA LEU A 170 -1.34 13.75 -16.23
C LEU A 170 -0.87 12.70 -17.24
N THR A 171 -0.10 11.73 -16.75
CA THR A 171 0.16 10.47 -17.44
C THR A 171 -0.49 9.35 -16.67
N THR A 172 -1.22 8.49 -17.37
CA THR A 172 -1.70 7.20 -16.84
C THR A 172 -0.97 6.08 -17.55
N VAL A 173 -0.25 5.27 -16.78
CA VAL A 173 0.32 4.00 -17.28
C VAL A 173 -0.59 2.87 -16.83
N GLN A 174 -1.06 2.07 -17.78
CA GLN A 174 -1.94 0.92 -17.57
C GLN A 174 -1.18 -0.36 -17.91
N LEU A 175 -1.22 -1.33 -17.01
CA LEU A 175 -0.80 -2.70 -17.22
C LEU A 175 -2.07 -3.54 -17.20
N LEU A 176 -2.35 -4.27 -18.29
CA LEU A 176 -3.56 -5.08 -18.44
C LEU A 176 -3.24 -6.51 -18.88
N CYS A 177 -3.74 -7.49 -18.14
CA CYS A 177 -3.73 -8.91 -18.49
C CYS A 177 -5.02 -9.55 -17.94
N GLU A 178 -6.03 -9.75 -18.78
CA GLU A 178 -7.36 -10.22 -18.33
C GLU A 178 -7.35 -11.64 -17.72
N ARG A 179 -6.30 -12.42 -17.99
CA ARG A 179 -6.12 -13.78 -17.45
C ARG A 179 -5.05 -13.86 -16.36
N HIS A 180 -4.54 -12.74 -15.89
CA HIS A 180 -3.51 -12.75 -14.85
C HIS A 180 -4.08 -13.34 -13.55
N VAL A 181 -3.27 -14.16 -12.86
CA VAL A 181 -3.77 -14.99 -11.76
C VAL A 181 -4.14 -14.20 -10.50
N THR A 182 -3.56 -13.02 -10.28
CA THR A 182 -3.82 -12.21 -9.08
C THR A 182 -4.35 -10.80 -9.35
N CYS A 183 -3.72 -10.05 -10.25
CA CYS A 183 -4.13 -8.71 -10.65
C CYS A 183 -4.34 -8.64 -12.16
N LYS A 184 -5.54 -8.36 -12.63
CA LYS A 184 -5.80 -8.26 -14.07
C LYS A 184 -5.45 -6.90 -14.63
N GLU A 185 -5.44 -5.87 -13.80
CA GLU A 185 -5.24 -4.51 -14.25
C GLU A 185 -4.62 -3.64 -13.16
N LEU A 186 -3.58 -2.89 -13.51
CA LEU A 186 -2.99 -1.86 -12.68
C LEU A 186 -2.93 -0.57 -13.49
N LYS A 187 -3.46 0.53 -12.95
CA LYS A 187 -3.30 1.87 -13.53
C LYS A 187 -2.64 2.76 -12.51
N ILE A 188 -1.62 3.50 -12.95
CA ILE A 188 -0.93 4.50 -12.15
C ILE A 188 -1.01 5.82 -12.90
N THR A 189 -1.70 6.78 -12.29
CA THR A 189 -1.82 8.14 -12.81
C THR A 189 -0.94 9.07 -11.98
N TYR A 190 -0.13 9.89 -12.64
CA TYR A 190 0.75 10.85 -11.98
C TYR A 190 0.86 12.17 -12.75
N ASP A 191 1.20 13.24 -12.04
CA ASP A 191 1.52 14.55 -12.60
C ASP A 191 2.93 14.54 -13.19
N ARG A 192 3.06 14.79 -14.49
CA ARG A 192 4.35 14.73 -15.21
C ARG A 192 5.33 15.80 -14.75
N SER A 193 4.85 17.01 -14.49
CA SER A 193 5.70 18.14 -14.13
C SER A 193 6.25 18.03 -12.71
N ALA A 194 5.42 17.53 -11.79
CA ALA A 194 5.71 17.48 -10.37
C ALA A 194 6.18 16.09 -9.93
N GLY A 195 6.02 15.05 -10.77
CA GLY A 195 6.34 13.66 -10.46
C GLY A 195 5.54 13.10 -9.29
N LYS A 196 4.30 13.57 -9.08
CA LYS A 196 3.45 13.24 -7.93
C LYS A 196 2.35 12.28 -8.33
N LEU A 197 2.06 11.29 -7.47
CA LEU A 197 0.94 10.38 -7.70
C LEU A 197 -0.38 11.15 -7.62
N ASN A 198 -1.29 10.84 -8.54
CA ASN A 198 -2.65 11.36 -8.57
C ASN A 198 -3.66 10.26 -8.23
N SER A 199 -3.53 9.09 -8.85
CA SER A 199 -4.39 7.94 -8.54
C SER A 199 -3.72 6.61 -8.86
N ILE A 200 -4.15 5.57 -8.16
CA ILE A 200 -3.81 4.17 -8.43
C ILE A 200 -5.12 3.40 -8.53
N TYR A 201 -5.27 2.59 -9.56
CA TYR A 201 -6.38 1.65 -9.69
C TYR A 201 -5.84 0.24 -9.88
N MET A 202 -6.49 -0.73 -9.23
CA MET A 202 -6.19 -2.15 -9.35
C MET A 202 -7.48 -2.93 -9.55
N ARG A 203 -7.45 -3.92 -10.43
CA ARG A 203 -8.48 -4.96 -10.55
C ARG A 203 -7.88 -6.31 -10.22
N LEU A 204 -8.33 -6.91 -9.13
CA LEU A 204 -7.85 -8.18 -8.63
C LEU A 204 -8.73 -9.33 -9.12
N THR A 205 -8.08 -10.43 -9.45
CA THR A 205 -8.75 -11.66 -9.88
C THR A 205 -9.54 -12.25 -8.72
N ASN A 206 -10.82 -12.49 -8.94
CA ASN A 206 -11.58 -13.36 -8.05
C ASN A 206 -11.06 -14.80 -8.17
N LEU A 207 -10.46 -15.35 -7.10
CA LEU A 207 -9.85 -16.68 -7.16
C LEU A 207 -10.88 -17.82 -7.21
N GLU A 208 -12.13 -17.56 -6.83
CA GLU A 208 -13.22 -18.54 -6.90
C GLU A 208 -13.81 -18.65 -8.30
N ASP A 209 -13.85 -17.53 -9.05
CA ASP A 209 -14.27 -17.47 -10.45
C ASP A 209 -13.34 -16.56 -11.29
N PRO A 210 -12.12 -17.03 -11.62
CA PRO A 210 -11.06 -16.20 -12.22
C PRO A 210 -11.38 -15.62 -13.59
N LEU A 211 -12.38 -16.15 -14.30
CA LEU A 211 -12.77 -15.68 -15.63
C LEU A 211 -13.95 -14.71 -15.59
N ASN A 212 -14.58 -14.53 -14.44
CA ASN A 212 -15.76 -13.68 -14.29
C ASN A 212 -15.39 -12.27 -13.83
N ARG A 213 -15.22 -11.39 -14.81
CA ARG A 213 -14.90 -9.97 -14.57
C ARG A 213 -15.84 -9.27 -13.59
N LYS A 214 -17.12 -9.65 -13.56
CA LYS A 214 -18.12 -8.99 -12.70
C LYS A 214 -17.90 -9.30 -11.21
N MET A 215 -17.09 -10.31 -10.89
CA MET A 215 -16.75 -10.72 -9.54
C MET A 215 -15.37 -10.22 -9.12
N ASP A 216 -14.63 -9.58 -10.02
CA ASP A 216 -13.30 -9.04 -9.73
C ASP A 216 -13.41 -7.91 -8.69
N ARG A 217 -12.47 -7.91 -7.75
CA ARG A 217 -12.37 -6.86 -6.72
C ARG A 217 -11.63 -5.66 -7.31
N GLU A 218 -12.19 -4.47 -7.17
CA GLU A 218 -11.57 -3.23 -7.65
C GLU A 218 -11.11 -2.36 -6.48
N ILE A 219 -9.90 -1.83 -6.56
CA ILE A 219 -9.31 -0.93 -5.57
C ILE A 219 -8.93 0.36 -6.29
N THR A 220 -9.48 1.49 -5.84
CA THR A 220 -9.16 2.82 -6.34
C THR A 220 -8.62 3.68 -5.22
N THR A 221 -7.43 4.22 -5.41
CA THR A 221 -6.79 5.18 -4.50
C THR A 221 -6.65 6.51 -5.23
N VAL A 222 -7.08 7.60 -4.61
CA VAL A 222 -6.93 8.96 -5.12
C VAL A 222 -6.15 9.78 -4.11
N PHE A 223 -5.10 10.45 -4.56
CA PHE A 223 -4.26 11.34 -3.76
C PHE A 223 -4.77 12.78 -3.92
N ASN A 224 -5.26 13.37 -2.84
CA ASN A 224 -5.73 14.76 -2.82
C ASN A 224 -4.84 15.69 -1.98
N LYS A 225 -3.82 15.14 -1.32
CA LYS A 225 -2.82 15.86 -0.55
C LYS A 225 -1.43 15.32 -0.86
N TRP A 226 -0.47 16.22 -1.11
CA TRP A 226 0.94 15.86 -1.33
C TRP A 226 1.89 17.02 -1.01
N ASN A 227 2.66 16.88 0.07
CA ASN A 227 3.68 17.84 0.51
C ASN A 227 5.00 17.11 0.79
N GLU A 228 6.12 17.66 0.35
CA GLU A 228 7.47 17.06 0.46
C GLU A 228 8.40 17.88 1.37
N VAL A 229 7.89 18.95 1.97
CA VAL A 229 8.68 19.92 2.74
C VAL A 229 8.20 20.00 4.19
N ILE A 230 6.90 19.94 4.40
CA ILE A 230 6.27 20.16 5.71
C ILE A 230 5.36 18.98 6.05
N THR A 231 5.45 18.52 7.30
CA THR A 231 4.52 17.59 7.93
C THR A 231 3.79 18.27 9.08
N ASP A 232 2.58 17.80 9.41
CA ASP A 232 1.92 18.20 10.66
C ASP A 232 2.70 17.61 11.85
N GLY A 233 3.55 18.43 12.47
CA GLY A 233 4.39 18.02 13.60
C GLY A 233 3.62 17.45 14.78
N ARG A 234 2.32 17.74 14.92
CA ARG A 234 1.48 17.13 15.96
C ARG A 234 1.30 15.63 15.73
N ARG A 235 1.19 15.18 14.48
CA ARG A 235 1.05 13.74 14.15
C ARG A 235 2.29 12.94 14.57
N LEU A 236 3.45 13.58 14.59
CA LEU A 236 4.74 12.99 14.97
C LEU A 236 5.20 13.46 16.36
N SER A 237 4.27 13.73 17.28
CA SER A 237 4.58 14.13 18.64
C SER A 237 3.98 13.15 19.64
N LEU A 238 4.80 12.67 20.58
CA LEU A 238 4.37 11.76 21.64
C LEU A 238 3.21 12.34 22.47
N SER A 239 3.27 13.64 22.75
CA SER A 239 2.27 14.33 23.58
C SER A 239 0.88 14.39 22.96
N THR A 240 0.76 14.16 21.65
CA THR A 240 -0.52 14.02 20.95
C THR A 240 -1.28 12.76 21.39
N TYR A 241 -0.56 11.70 21.77
CA TYR A 241 -1.12 10.38 22.05
C TYR A 241 -1.04 10.00 23.52
N LEU A 242 0.05 10.37 24.19
CA LEU A 242 0.33 9.98 25.57
C LEU A 242 0.73 11.20 26.41
N GLN A 243 0.33 11.18 27.68
CA GLN A 243 0.76 12.13 28.70
C GLN A 243 1.44 11.36 29.83
N LYS A 244 2.55 11.91 30.32
CA LYS A 244 3.24 11.34 31.47
C LYS A 244 2.45 11.65 32.75
N GLU A 245 2.20 10.64 33.57
CA GLU A 245 1.51 10.77 34.85
C GLU A 245 2.25 9.94 35.91
N GLY A 246 2.94 10.63 36.82
CA GLY A 246 3.83 9.98 37.77
C GLY A 246 4.91 9.15 37.07
N ALA A 247 4.97 7.85 37.40
CA ALA A 247 5.89 6.88 36.80
C ALA A 247 5.36 6.24 35.50
N GLY A 248 4.09 6.48 35.15
CA GLY A 248 3.41 5.82 34.03
C GLY A 248 3.01 6.77 32.89
N TRP A 249 2.34 6.17 31.91
CA TRP A 249 1.71 6.88 30.80
C TRP A 249 0.19 6.75 30.89
N LYS A 250 -0.51 7.81 30.51
CA LYS A 250 -1.95 7.78 30.22
C LYS A 250 -2.22 8.29 28.81
N PRO A 251 -3.36 7.94 28.20
CA PRO A 251 -3.79 8.57 26.96
C PRO A 251 -3.87 10.10 27.09
N ALA A 252 -3.46 10.81 26.04
CA ALA A 252 -3.62 12.26 25.95
C ALA A 252 -5.11 12.64 25.80
N ALA A 253 -5.41 13.94 25.92
CA ALA A 253 -6.78 14.45 25.89
C ALA A 253 -7.60 14.00 24.66
N ALA A 254 -6.97 13.93 23.47
CA ALA A 254 -7.63 13.46 22.24
C ALA A 254 -7.99 11.96 22.26
N TYR A 255 -7.43 11.20 23.20
CA TYR A 255 -7.59 9.76 23.39
C TYR A 255 -8.08 9.44 24.81
N SER A 256 -8.70 10.39 25.53
CA SER A 256 -9.04 10.22 26.95
C SER A 256 -9.96 9.02 27.23
N ASN A 257 -10.78 8.64 26.27
CA ASN A 257 -11.72 7.51 26.38
C ASN A 257 -11.05 6.17 26.03
N PHE A 258 -9.80 6.19 25.56
CA PHE A 258 -9.13 4.99 25.08
C PHE A 258 -8.60 4.19 26.25
N ARG A 259 -8.79 2.87 26.18
CA ARG A 259 -8.06 1.95 27.05
C ARG A 259 -6.62 1.83 26.56
N LEU A 260 -5.67 2.27 27.39
CA LEU A 260 -4.24 2.07 27.16
C LEU A 260 -3.85 0.61 27.42
N ILE A 261 -3.11 0.02 26.47
CA ILE A 261 -2.47 -1.29 26.55
C ILE A 261 -1.00 -1.08 26.22
N SER A 262 -0.13 -1.12 27.24
CA SER A 262 1.29 -0.78 27.12
C SER A 262 2.19 -1.96 27.43
N THR A 263 3.27 -2.10 26.66
CA THR A 263 4.41 -2.99 26.95
C THR A 263 5.72 -2.22 27.12
N LEU A 264 5.65 -0.90 27.30
CA LEU A 264 6.79 -0.06 27.71
C LEU A 264 7.20 -0.34 29.15
#